data_AF-A0A969GMD1-F1
#
_entry.id   AF-A0A969GMD1-F1
#
_cell.length_a   1.000
_cell.length_b   1.000
_cell.length_c   1.000
_cell.angle_alpha   90.00
_cell.angle_beta   90.00
_cell.angle_gamma   90.00
#
_symmetry.space_group_name_H-M   'P 1'
#
loop_
_entity.id
_entity.type
_entity.pdbx_description
1 polymer ?
#
loop_
_entity_poly.entity_id
_entity_poly.type
_entity_poly.pdbx_seq_one_letter_code
_entity_poly.pdbx_strand_id
1 'polypeptide(L)'
;MQPTSQSKQRLFVDADVLFAGAAASRQHGASLVLLRLAEITLIDAITCQQVIVEAERDLAAKLPAALPAFRLLVSRSLRVVVDPEPESLELFSGLVDPKDLPILVAAVREECSWLVTFNIRRFQPGHASLRVLLPGELVSHVRMSLASMTR
;
A
#
# COMPACT_ATOMS: atom_id res chain seq x y z
N MET A 1 29.95 -3.42 11.64
CA MET A 1 29.22 -4.50 10.94
C MET A 1 27.98 -3.87 10.34
N GLN A 2 27.96 -3.62 9.02
CA GLN A 2 26.75 -3.13 8.36
C GLN A 2 25.76 -4.30 8.27
N PRO A 3 24.49 -4.12 8.67
CA PRO A 3 23.48 -5.14 8.43
C PRO A 3 23.34 -5.29 6.91
N THR A 4 23.65 -6.47 6.41
CA THR A 4 23.38 -6.89 5.03
C THR A 4 21.93 -6.56 4.69
N SER A 5 21.70 -5.77 3.65
CA SER A 5 20.38 -5.32 3.20
C SER A 5 19.53 -6.52 2.77
N GLN A 6 18.88 -7.17 3.73
CA GLN A 6 17.68 -7.93 3.44
C GLN A 6 16.69 -6.87 3.00
N SER A 7 16.52 -6.72 1.68
CA SER A 7 15.64 -5.70 1.08
C SER A 7 14.28 -5.85 1.72
N LYS A 8 13.96 -5.01 2.71
CA LYS A 8 12.65 -5.03 3.34
C LYS A 8 11.66 -4.86 2.21
N GLN A 9 10.79 -5.83 2.08
CA GLN A 9 9.78 -5.88 1.03
C GLN A 9 8.80 -4.73 1.28
N ARG A 10 9.13 -3.53 0.74
CA ARG A 10 8.36 -2.31 0.95
C ARG A 10 7.14 -2.31 0.05
N LEU A 11 5.98 -2.15 0.69
CA LEU A 11 4.68 -2.18 0.07
C LEU A 11 4.01 -0.82 0.24
N PHE A 12 3.64 -0.17 -0.85
CA PHE A 12 2.72 0.95 -0.81
C PHE A 12 1.27 0.46 -0.85
N VAL A 13 0.43 0.91 0.08
CA VAL A 13 -0.98 0.50 0.19
C VAL A 13 -1.90 1.64 -0.20
N ASP A 14 -2.75 1.40 -1.21
CA ASP A 14 -3.73 2.36 -1.74
C ASP A 14 -5.05 2.39 -0.93
N ALA A 15 -5.84 3.45 -1.11
CA ALA A 15 -7.04 3.74 -0.33
C ALA A 15 -8.10 2.65 -0.42
N ASP A 16 -8.28 2.05 -1.60
CA ASP A 16 -9.27 0.99 -1.83
C ASP A 16 -8.89 -0.32 -1.10
N VAL A 17 -7.60 -0.59 -0.92
CA VAL A 17 -7.08 -1.72 -0.15
C VAL A 17 -7.28 -1.47 1.34
N LEU A 18 -7.03 -0.26 1.82
CA LEU A 18 -7.30 0.12 3.21
C LEU A 18 -8.79 0.03 3.53
N PHE A 19 -9.64 0.54 2.65
CA PHE A 19 -11.09 0.41 2.74
C PHE A 19 -11.49 -1.06 2.85
N ALA A 20 -11.03 -1.91 1.92
CA ALA A 20 -11.38 -3.33 1.91
C ALA A 20 -10.86 -4.09 3.14
N GLY A 21 -9.68 -3.73 3.64
CA GLY A 21 -9.10 -4.28 4.86
C GLY A 21 -9.94 -3.95 6.10
N ALA A 22 -10.35 -2.69 6.24
CA ALA A 22 -11.18 -2.24 7.35
C ALA A 22 -12.62 -2.77 7.29
N ALA A 23 -13.18 -2.88 6.08
CA ALA A 23 -14.54 -3.38 5.84
C ALA A 23 -14.63 -4.93 5.79
N ALA A 24 -13.52 -5.63 5.99
CA ALA A 24 -13.46 -7.08 5.79
C ALA A 24 -14.38 -7.84 6.76
N SER A 25 -15.41 -8.50 6.22
CA SER A 25 -16.26 -9.42 6.98
C SER A 25 -15.62 -10.79 7.20
N ARG A 26 -14.60 -11.14 6.41
CA ARG A 26 -13.83 -12.40 6.51
C ARG A 26 -12.42 -12.12 6.99
N GLN A 27 -11.97 -12.90 7.98
CA GLN A 27 -10.63 -12.76 8.55
C GLN A 27 -9.47 -13.05 7.58
N HIS A 28 -9.76 -13.67 6.43
CA HIS A 28 -8.77 -14.11 5.43
C HIS A 28 -8.82 -13.28 4.14
N GLY A 29 -9.52 -12.13 4.13
CA GLY A 29 -9.50 -11.24 2.98
C GLY A 29 -8.10 -10.73 2.69
N ALA A 30 -7.66 -10.77 1.43
CA ALA A 30 -6.26 -10.52 1.07
C ALA A 30 -5.74 -9.15 1.56
N SER A 31 -6.54 -8.09 1.47
CA SER A 31 -6.18 -6.76 2.00
C SER A 31 -5.93 -6.79 3.51
N LEU A 32 -6.81 -7.42 4.29
CA LEU A 32 -6.66 -7.56 5.74
C LEU A 32 -5.44 -8.43 6.08
N VAL A 33 -5.20 -9.50 5.31
CA VAL A 33 -4.01 -10.34 5.47
C VAL A 33 -2.74 -9.52 5.29
N LEU A 34 -2.61 -8.73 4.22
CA LEU A 34 -1.43 -7.88 4.00
C LEU A 34 -1.19 -6.90 5.15
N LEU A 35 -2.26 -6.25 5.65
CA LEU A 35 -2.15 -5.33 6.79
C LEU A 35 -1.73 -6.05 8.08
N ARG A 36 -2.20 -7.27 8.33
CA ARG A 36 -1.76 -8.10 9.46
C ARG A 36 -0.31 -8.54 9.32
N LEU A 37 0.13 -8.89 8.11
CA LEU A 37 1.53 -9.22 7.84
C LEU A 37 2.44 -8.01 8.10
N ALA A 38 1.95 -6.80 7.81
CA ALA A 38 2.65 -5.57 8.14
C ALA A 38 2.67 -5.27 9.65
N GLU A 39 1.56 -5.50 10.36
CA GLU A 39 1.47 -5.36 11.83
C GLU A 39 2.50 -6.23 12.56
N ILE A 40 2.76 -7.44 12.04
CA ILE A 40 3.80 -8.34 12.59
C ILE A 40 5.19 -8.14 11.98
N THR A 41 5.40 -7.03 11.26
CA THR A 41 6.69 -6.62 10.66
C THR A 41 7.25 -7.53 9.55
N LEU A 42 6.43 -8.45 9.02
CA LEU A 42 6.85 -9.31 7.91
C LEU A 42 6.93 -8.55 6.58
N ILE A 43 6.12 -7.49 6.45
CA ILE A 43 6.10 -6.57 5.31
C ILE A 43 6.26 -5.15 5.88
N ASP A 44 7.04 -4.31 5.21
CA ASP A 44 7.12 -2.89 5.55
C ASP A 44 6.06 -2.14 4.73
N ALA A 45 4.87 -1.94 5.31
CA ALA A 45 3.75 -1.31 4.62
C ALA A 45 3.71 0.21 4.88
N ILE A 46 3.60 0.94 3.78
CA ILE A 46 3.73 2.39 3.69
C ILE A 46 2.50 2.94 2.97
N THR A 47 2.07 4.13 3.34
CA THR A 47 1.05 4.89 2.62
C THR A 47 1.27 6.38 2.83
N CYS A 48 0.54 7.25 2.15
CA CYS A 48 0.64 8.71 2.30
C CYS A 48 -0.62 9.33 2.90
N GLN A 49 -0.54 10.62 3.27
CA GLN A 49 -1.63 11.34 3.92
C GLN A 49 -2.87 11.43 3.01
N GLN A 50 -2.70 11.70 1.73
CA GLN A 50 -3.79 11.72 0.74
C GLN A 50 -4.58 10.40 0.78
N VAL A 51 -3.90 9.26 0.76
CA VAL A 51 -4.54 7.93 0.78
C VAL A 51 -5.34 7.70 2.06
N ILE A 52 -4.80 8.12 3.23
CA ILE A 52 -5.52 8.05 4.50
C ILE A 52 -6.81 8.88 4.46
N VAL A 53 -6.73 10.11 3.97
CA VAL A 53 -7.87 11.03 3.86
C VAL A 53 -8.94 10.46 2.92
N GLU A 54 -8.53 9.93 1.77
CA GLU A 54 -9.44 9.31 0.81
C GLU A 54 -10.14 8.09 1.39
N ALA A 55 -9.39 7.18 2.02
CA ALA A 55 -9.95 5.98 2.64
C ALA A 55 -10.91 6.31 3.79
N GLU A 56 -10.55 7.25 4.65
CA GLU A 56 -11.39 7.69 5.78
C GLU A 56 -12.68 8.34 5.28
N ARG A 57 -12.59 9.23 4.29
CA ARG A 57 -13.77 9.86 3.65
C ARG A 57 -14.69 8.81 3.04
N ASP A 58 -14.14 7.89 2.27
CA ASP A 58 -14.90 6.85 1.60
C ASP A 58 -15.57 5.89 2.59
N LEU A 59 -14.88 5.52 3.67
CA LEU A 59 -15.45 4.73 4.77
C LEU A 59 -16.55 5.50 5.50
N ALA A 60 -16.33 6.77 5.84
CA ALA A 60 -17.34 7.60 6.49
C ALA A 60 -18.62 7.70 5.67
N ALA A 61 -18.51 7.79 4.35
CA ALA A 61 -19.65 7.87 3.44
C ALA A 61 -20.37 6.52 3.23
N LYS A 62 -19.61 5.42 3.09
CA LYS A 62 -20.16 4.13 2.61
C LYS A 62 -20.37 3.11 3.73
N LEU A 63 -19.48 3.09 4.72
CA LEU A 63 -19.49 2.13 5.83
C LEU A 63 -18.89 2.72 7.12
N PRO A 64 -19.53 3.73 7.74
CA PRO A 64 -18.95 4.42 8.89
C PRO A 64 -18.63 3.51 10.08
N ALA A 65 -19.33 2.38 10.23
CA ALA A 65 -19.07 1.38 11.26
C ALA A 65 -17.67 0.75 11.18
N ALA A 66 -16.98 0.82 10.03
CA ALA A 66 -15.63 0.30 9.84
C ALA A 66 -14.52 1.30 10.20
N LEU A 67 -14.84 2.57 10.49
CA LEU A 67 -13.87 3.61 10.85
C LEU A 67 -12.99 3.25 12.07
N PRO A 68 -13.52 2.66 13.16
CA PRO A 68 -12.67 2.24 14.29
C PRO A 68 -11.65 1.19 13.88
N ALA A 69 -12.05 0.21 13.06
CA ALA A 69 -11.15 -0.83 12.56
C ALA A 69 -10.07 -0.24 11.64
N PHE A 70 -10.47 0.67 10.74
CA PHE A 70 -9.53 1.40 9.88
C PHE A 70 -8.45 2.12 10.69
N ARG A 71 -8.84 2.93 11.69
CA ARG A 71 -7.88 3.68 12.52
C ARG A 71 -6.91 2.75 13.26
N LEU A 72 -7.39 1.62 13.76
CA LEU A 72 -6.53 0.60 14.38
C LEU A 72 -5.54 0.02 13.38
N LEU A 73 -5.99 -0.39 12.19
CA LEU A 73 -5.13 -0.93 11.14
C LEU A 73 -4.07 0.10 10.72
N VAL A 74 -4.45 1.36 10.49
CA VAL A 74 -3.50 2.43 10.17
C VAL A 74 -2.44 2.56 11.26
N SER A 75 -2.85 2.62 12.54
CA SER A 75 -1.94 2.83 13.66
C SER A 75 -0.96 1.68 13.91
N ARG A 76 -1.31 0.46 13.49
CA ARG A 76 -0.54 -0.76 13.81
C ARG A 76 0.20 -1.35 12.61
N SER A 77 -0.31 -1.12 11.41
CA SER A 77 0.18 -1.79 10.20
C SER A 77 0.96 -0.86 9.27
N LEU A 78 0.81 0.46 9.37
CA LEU A 78 1.28 1.38 8.32
C LEU A 78 2.27 2.41 8.87
N ARG A 79 3.29 2.70 8.05
CA ARG A 79 4.03 3.95 8.10
C ARG A 79 3.38 4.97 7.18
N VAL A 80 2.73 5.98 7.76
CA VAL A 80 2.12 7.08 7.00
C VAL A 80 3.16 8.16 6.75
N VAL A 81 3.42 8.46 5.48
CA VAL A 81 4.40 9.47 5.06
C VAL A 81 3.70 10.74 4.58
N VAL A 82 4.42 11.85 4.57
CA VAL A 82 3.93 13.12 4.00
C VAL A 82 3.73 12.97 2.49
N ASP A 83 2.70 13.64 1.98
CA ASP A 83 2.48 13.73 0.55
C ASP A 83 3.66 14.45 -0.13
N PRO A 84 4.01 14.07 -1.36
CA PRO A 84 5.08 14.73 -2.11
C PRO A 84 4.75 16.18 -2.43
N GLU A 85 5.79 17.03 -2.46
CA GLU A 85 5.66 18.44 -2.86
C GLU A 85 5.33 18.56 -4.35
N PRO A 86 4.54 19.56 -4.78
CA PRO A 86 4.14 19.73 -6.18
C PRO A 86 5.30 19.71 -7.18
N GLU A 87 6.43 20.32 -6.83
CA GLU A 87 7.65 20.41 -7.65
C GLU A 87 8.24 19.02 -7.94
N SER A 88 8.11 18.08 -6.99
CA SER A 88 8.60 16.71 -7.16
C SER A 88 7.75 15.88 -8.13
N LEU A 89 6.53 16.32 -8.43
CA LEU A 89 5.61 15.62 -9.33
C LEU A 89 5.96 15.79 -10.80
N GLU A 90 6.59 16.92 -11.18
CA GLU A 90 6.88 17.26 -12.57
C GLU A 90 7.73 16.19 -13.28
N LEU A 91 8.68 15.59 -12.55
CA LEU A 91 9.57 14.54 -13.03
C LEU A 91 8.84 13.24 -13.40
N PHE A 92 7.62 13.05 -12.90
CA PHE A 92 6.80 11.86 -13.08
C PHE A 92 5.55 12.13 -13.95
N SER A 93 5.47 13.33 -14.55
CA SER A 93 4.34 13.72 -15.38
C SER A 93 4.10 12.74 -16.53
N GLY A 94 2.82 12.39 -16.75
CA GLY A 94 2.40 11.47 -17.81
C GLY A 94 2.55 9.98 -17.48
N LEU A 95 3.08 9.60 -16.31
CA LEU A 95 3.14 8.20 -15.89
C LEU A 95 1.80 7.65 -15.38
N VAL A 96 0.96 8.53 -14.82
CA VAL A 96 -0.39 8.25 -14.30
C VAL A 96 -1.26 9.51 -14.42
N ASP A 97 -2.55 9.38 -14.15
CA ASP A 97 -3.45 10.54 -14.03
C ASP A 97 -2.92 11.54 -12.97
N PRO A 98 -3.05 12.86 -13.17
CA PRO A 98 -2.51 13.86 -12.24
C PRO A 98 -2.95 13.70 -10.78
N LYS A 99 -4.16 13.16 -10.55
CA LYS A 99 -4.71 12.90 -9.22
C LYS A 99 -4.03 11.73 -8.48
N ASP A 100 -3.53 10.75 -9.24
CA ASP A 100 -2.89 9.54 -8.73
C ASP A 100 -1.35 9.71 -8.68
N LEU A 101 -0.84 10.82 -9.24
CA LEU A 101 0.58 11.14 -9.29
C LEU A 101 1.24 11.28 -7.91
N PRO A 102 0.63 11.94 -6.90
CA PRO A 102 1.20 11.97 -5.56
C PRO A 102 1.37 10.58 -4.94
N ILE A 103 0.45 9.65 -5.23
CA ILE A 103 0.50 8.26 -4.75
C ILE A 103 1.68 7.53 -5.39
N LEU A 104 1.84 7.65 -6.72
CA LEU A 104 2.97 7.06 -7.43
C LEU A 104 4.31 7.60 -6.91
N VAL A 105 4.42 8.93 -6.78
CA VAL A 105 5.67 9.58 -6.35
C VAL A 105 6.01 9.24 -4.91
N ALA A 106 5.03 9.19 -4.00
CA ALA A 106 5.26 8.73 -2.64
C ALA A 106 5.78 7.29 -2.62
N ALA A 107 5.20 6.38 -3.41
CA ALA A 107 5.66 4.99 -3.49
C ALA A 107 7.10 4.87 -4.01
N VAL A 108 7.45 5.64 -5.05
CA VAL A 108 8.81 5.64 -5.61
C VAL A 108 9.81 6.25 -4.63
N ARG A 109 9.48 7.39 -4.00
CA ARG A 109 10.32 8.07 -3.00
C ARG A 109 10.67 7.17 -1.82
N GLU A 110 9.70 6.37 -1.37
CA GLU A 110 9.89 5.43 -0.25
C GLU A 110 10.53 4.09 -0.69
N GLU A 111 10.94 4.00 -1.96
CA GLU A 111 11.54 2.83 -2.60
C GLU A 111 10.67 1.56 -2.45
N CYS A 112 9.36 1.74 -2.53
CA CYS A 112 8.43 0.61 -2.53
C CYS A 112 8.67 -0.25 -3.78
N SER A 113 8.77 -1.56 -3.57
CA SER A 113 8.86 -2.53 -4.66
C SER A 113 7.48 -2.86 -5.23
N TRP A 114 6.43 -2.70 -4.41
CA TRP A 114 5.05 -2.95 -4.80
C TRP A 114 4.14 -1.79 -4.44
N LEU A 115 3.13 -1.56 -5.28
CA LEU A 115 1.92 -0.82 -4.94
C LEU A 115 0.75 -1.78 -5.03
N VAL A 116 -0.05 -1.85 -3.97
CA VAL A 116 -1.26 -2.69 -3.95
C VAL A 116 -2.50 -1.82 -4.05
N THR A 117 -3.34 -2.11 -5.05
CA THR A 117 -4.57 -1.39 -5.38
C THR A 117 -5.55 -2.33 -6.08
N PHE A 118 -6.86 -2.05 -6.01
CA PHE A 118 -7.83 -2.68 -6.91
C PHE A 118 -7.97 -1.94 -8.24
N ASN A 119 -7.41 -0.72 -8.35
CA ASN A 119 -7.49 0.15 -9.52
C ASN A 119 -6.20 0.13 -10.38
N ILE A 120 -5.67 -1.06 -10.69
CA ILE A 120 -4.37 -1.24 -11.39
C ILE A 120 -4.22 -0.35 -12.63
N ARG A 121 -5.30 -0.19 -13.42
CA ARG A 121 -5.29 0.61 -14.65
C ARG A 121 -4.92 2.08 -14.46
N ARG A 122 -5.15 2.66 -13.27
CA ARG A 122 -4.80 4.05 -12.94
C ARG A 122 -3.28 4.24 -12.84
N PHE A 123 -2.56 3.16 -12.55
CA PHE A 123 -1.12 3.17 -12.38
C PHE A 123 -0.41 2.62 -13.62
N GLN A 124 -0.93 2.94 -14.82
CA GLN A 124 -0.36 2.56 -16.12
C GLN A 124 -0.14 3.82 -16.97
N PRO A 125 1.05 4.01 -17.60
CA PRO A 125 2.18 3.08 -17.66
C PRO A 125 2.92 2.86 -16.33
N GLY A 126 2.76 3.77 -15.36
CA GLY A 126 3.39 3.66 -14.04
C GLY A 126 4.90 3.89 -14.06
N HIS A 127 5.60 3.49 -12.98
CA HIS A 127 7.05 3.65 -12.86
C HIS A 127 7.77 2.29 -12.88
N ALA A 128 8.91 2.20 -13.56
CA ALA A 128 9.60 0.92 -13.81
C ALA A 128 10.08 0.20 -12.52
N SER A 129 10.35 0.95 -11.45
CA SER A 129 10.75 0.37 -10.16
C SER A 129 9.60 -0.13 -9.30
N LEU A 130 8.35 0.16 -9.68
CA LEU A 130 7.17 -0.06 -8.85
C LEU A 130 6.22 -1.04 -9.53
N ARG A 131 6.08 -2.24 -8.96
CA ARG A 131 5.14 -3.24 -9.49
C ARG A 131 3.77 -3.08 -8.87
N VAL A 132 2.76 -2.82 -9.70
CA VAL A 132 1.37 -2.65 -9.25
C VAL A 132 0.67 -4.01 -9.25
N LEU A 133 0.04 -4.40 -8.13
CA LEU A 133 -0.57 -5.72 -7.95
C LEU A 133 -1.94 -5.65 -7.26
N LEU A 134 -2.78 -6.66 -7.51
CA LEU A 134 -3.94 -6.91 -6.65
C LEU A 134 -3.50 -7.47 -5.29
N PRO A 135 -4.27 -7.26 -4.21
CA PRO A 135 -3.95 -7.84 -2.90
C PRO A 135 -3.72 -9.35 -2.90
N GLY A 136 -4.54 -10.11 -3.62
CA GLY A 136 -4.41 -11.57 -3.69
C GLY A 136 -3.15 -12.05 -4.41
N GLU A 137 -2.69 -11.30 -5.41
CA GLU A 137 -1.43 -11.58 -6.11
C GLU A 137 -0.24 -11.35 -5.19
N LEU A 138 -0.25 -10.24 -4.44
CA LEU A 138 0.80 -9.95 -3.48
C LEU A 138 0.87 -10.96 -2.33
N VAL A 139 -0.28 -11.38 -1.79
CA VAL A 139 -0.34 -12.48 -0.79
C VAL A 139 0.32 -13.75 -1.35
N SER A 140 0.06 -14.06 -2.63
CA SER A 140 0.69 -15.21 -3.29
C SER A 140 2.21 -15.05 -3.42
N HIS A 141 2.69 -13.86 -3.77
CA HIS A 141 4.13 -13.55 -3.83
C HIS A 141 4.83 -13.67 -2.48
N VAL A 142 4.22 -13.17 -1.41
CA VAL A 142 4.75 -13.28 -0.06
C VAL A 142 4.83 -14.74 0.38
N ARG A 143 3.76 -15.53 0.14
CA ARG A 143 3.74 -16.97 0.43
C ARG A 143 4.87 -17.72 -0.28
N MET A 144 5.07 -17.45 -1.58
CA MET A 144 6.14 -18.09 -2.36
C MET A 144 7.53 -17.70 -1.83
N SER A 145 7.71 -16.43 -1.45
CA SER A 145 8.97 -15.95 -0.87
C SER A 145 9.29 -16.71 0.43
N LEU A 146 8.35 -16.79 1.36
CA LEU A 146 8.53 -17.50 2.63
C LEU A 146 8.78 -19.00 2.43
N ALA A 147 8.09 -19.64 1.48
CA ALA A 147 8.28 -21.06 1.17
C ALA A 147 9.66 -21.35 0.54
N SER A 148 10.28 -20.36 -0.10
CA SER A 148 11.64 -20.49 -0.65
C SER A 148 12.74 -20.28 0.40
N MET A 149 12.45 -19.59 1.51
CA MET A 149 13.40 -19.35 2.60
C MET A 149 13.59 -20.55 3.53
N THR A 150 12.73 -21.57 3.41
CA THR A 150 12.77 -22.80 4.21
C THR A 150 13.48 -23.96 3.50
N ARG A 151 14.06 -23.71 2.32
CA ARG A 151 14.95 -24.65 1.60
C ARG A 151 16.39 -24.21 1.74
#